data_AF-A0A920EQ34-F1
#
_entry.id   AF-A0A920EQ34-F1
#
_cell.length_a   1.000
_cell.length_b   1.000
_cell.length_c   1.000
_cell.angle_alpha   90.00
_cell.angle_beta   90.00
_cell.angle_gamma   90.00
#
_symmetry.space_group_name_H-M   'P 1'
#
loop_
_entity.id
_entity.type
_entity.pdbx_description
1 polymer ?
#
loop_
_entity_poly.entity_id
_entity_poly.type
_entity_poly.pdbx_seq_one_letter_code
_entity_poly.pdbx_strand_id
1 'polypeptide(L)' 'MDLASLIGLVGAVGMILAAMIAGGGVAPFIDTQSILIVFGGTFFGVMYSNPLPVFWEALALWQSLHAKSGKAR' A
#
# COMPACT_ATOMS: atom_id res chain seq x y z
N MET A 1 6.58 2.96 -17.93
CA MET A 1 5.21 3.50 -17.82
C MET A 1 5.08 4.65 -18.79
N ASP A 2 3.92 4.81 -19.42
CA ASP A 2 3.62 5.91 -20.34
C ASP A 2 3.23 7.19 -19.58
N LEU A 3 3.32 8.34 -20.26
CA LEU A 3 3.09 9.64 -19.66
C LEU A 3 1.64 9.84 -19.19
N ALA A 4 0.66 9.25 -19.90
CA ALA A 4 -0.75 9.37 -19.53
C ALA A 4 -1.04 8.63 -18.22
N SER A 5 -0.51 7.41 -18.05
CA SER A 5 -0.60 6.67 -16.77
C SER A 5 0.06 7.42 -15.61
N LEU A 6 1.20 8.07 -15.85
CA LEU A 6 1.90 8.84 -14.81
C LEU A 6 1.10 10.07 -14.39
N ILE A 7 0.60 10.86 -15.34
CA ILE A 7 -0.23 12.03 -15.06
C ILE A 7 -1.54 11.61 -14.38
N GLY A 8 -2.16 10.51 -14.82
CA GLY A 8 -3.35 9.96 -14.19
C GLY A 8 -3.12 9.57 -12.74
N LEU A 9 -1.99 8.91 -12.43
CA LEU A 9 -1.63 8.55 -11.07
C LEU A 9 -1.42 9.79 -10.18
N VAL A 10 -0.65 10.78 -10.67
CA VAL A 10 -0.37 12.01 -9.92
C VAL A 10 -1.65 12.83 -9.72
N GLY A 11 -2.49 12.95 -10.75
CA GLY A 11 -3.76 13.66 -10.69
C GLY A 11 -4.73 13.01 -9.71
N ALA A 12 -4.84 11.68 -9.71
CA ALA A 12 -5.69 10.96 -8.77
C ALA A 12 -5.27 11.20 -7.31
N VAL A 13 -3.96 11.08 -7.02
CA VAL A 13 -3.42 11.35 -5.68
C VAL A 13 -3.66 12.81 -5.28
N GLY A 14 -3.42 13.76 -6.21
CA GLY A 14 -3.63 15.19 -5.97
C GLY A 14 -5.09 15.54 -5.65
N MET A 15 -6.05 14.96 -6.37
CA MET A 15 -7.48 15.20 -6.12
C MET A 15 -7.94 14.62 -4.79
N ILE A 16 -7.45 13.44 -4.39
CA ILE A 16 -7.72 12.86 -3.07
C ILE A 16 -7.20 13.79 -1.97
N LEU A 17 -5.95 14.25 -2.07
CA LEU A 17 -5.36 15.16 -1.09
C LEU A 17 -6.11 16.50 -1.03
N ALA A 18 -6.50 17.06 -2.17
CA ALA A 18 -7.28 18.29 -2.22
C ALA A 18 -8.64 18.13 -1.52
N ALA A 19 -9.33 17.00 -1.74
CA ALA A 19 -10.58 16.69 -1.05
C ALA A 19 -10.40 16.53 0.46
N MET A 20 -9.32 15.87 0.92
CA MET A 20 -9.01 15.73 2.34
C MET A 20 -8.76 17.10 3.00
N ILE A 21 -8.00 17.97 2.35
CA ILE A 21 -7.73 19.32 2.85
C ILE A 21 -9.02 20.14 2.91
N ALA A 22 -9.83 20.11 1.85
CA ALA A 22 -11.13 20.80 1.81
C ALA A 22 -12.13 20.26 2.85
N GLY A 23 -12.05 18.98 3.19
CA GLY A 23 -12.95 18.29 4.12
C GLY A 23 -12.61 18.44 5.60
N GLY A 24 -11.64 19.29 5.98
CA GLY A 24 -11.25 19.50 7.38
C GLY A 24 -9.83 19.06 7.72
N GLY A 25 -9.00 18.77 6.73
CA GLY A 25 -7.59 18.42 6.89
C GLY A 25 -7.29 16.92 6.78
N VAL A 26 -6.01 16.57 6.77
CA VAL A 26 -5.54 15.17 6.60
C VAL A 26 -5.52 14.40 7.92
N ALA A 27 -5.47 15.09 9.06
CA ALA A 27 -5.36 14.46 10.38
C ALA A 27 -6.46 13.43 10.70
N PRO A 28 -7.74 13.61 10.32
CA PRO A 28 -8.78 12.61 10.53
C PRO A 28 -8.59 11.30 9.76
N PHE A 29 -7.69 11.28 8.76
CA PHE A 29 -7.41 10.11 7.93
C PHE A 29 -6.12 9.38 8.33
N ILE A 30 -5.39 9.88 9.33
CA ILE A 30 -4.21 9.26 9.91
C ILE A 30 -4.46 9.09 11.41
N ASP A 31 -5.29 8.12 11.73
CA ASP A 31 -5.69 7.79 13.09
C ASP A 31 -5.53 6.29 13.36
N THR A 32 -5.58 5.90 14.62
CA THR A 32 -5.36 4.50 15.00
C THR A 32 -6.35 3.54 14.34
N GLN A 33 -7.61 3.96 14.16
CA GLN A 33 -8.66 3.12 13.59
C GLN A 33 -8.42 2.91 12.09
N SER A 34 -8.10 3.97 11.33
CA SER A 34 -7.76 3.84 9.91
C SER A 34 -6.53 2.95 9.69
N ILE A 35 -5.49 3.08 10.51
CA ILE A 35 -4.29 2.22 10.44
C ILE A 35 -4.65 0.76 10.68
N LEU A 36 -5.45 0.46 11.72
CA LEU A 36 -5.87 -0.91 12.03
C LEU A 36 -6.69 -1.53 10.89
N ILE A 37 -7.61 -0.76 10.28
CA ILE A 37 -8.45 -1.26 9.19
C ILE A 37 -7.63 -1.48 7.91
N VAL A 38 -6.74 -0.56 7.54
CA VAL A 38 -5.94 -0.69 6.33
C VAL A 38 -4.91 -1.80 6.47
N PHE A 39 -4.08 -1.76 7.50
CA PHE A 39 -3.00 -2.75 7.64
C PHE A 39 -3.52 -4.10 8.16
N GLY A 40 -4.30 -4.09 9.24
CA GLY A 40 -4.87 -5.30 9.81
C GLY A 40 -5.88 -5.94 8.86
N GLY A 41 -6.80 -5.14 8.30
CA GLY A 41 -7.80 -5.64 7.35
C GLY A 41 -7.17 -6.21 6.08
N THR A 42 -6.16 -5.55 5.49
CA THR A 42 -5.47 -6.10 4.31
C THR A 42 -4.69 -7.37 4.66
N PHE A 43 -4.00 -7.42 5.81
CA PHE A 43 -3.26 -8.61 6.25
C PHE A 43 -4.18 -9.84 6.35
N PHE A 44 -5.28 -9.71 7.09
CA PHE A 44 -6.24 -10.81 7.22
C PHE A 44 -7.05 -11.06 5.95
N GLY A 45 -7.34 -10.03 5.15
CA GLY A 45 -8.03 -10.18 3.86
C GLY A 45 -7.22 -10.97 2.84
N VAL A 46 -5.89 -10.80 2.81
CA VAL A 46 -4.99 -11.60 1.97
C VAL A 46 -4.92 -13.04 2.47
N MET A 47 -4.83 -13.26 3.79
CA MET A 47 -4.90 -14.61 4.38
C MET A 47 -6.24 -15.31 4.14
N TYR A 48 -7.34 -14.56 4.04
CA TYR A 48 -8.66 -15.10 3.71
C TYR A 48 -8.77 -15.52 2.24
N SER A 49 -8.22 -14.71 1.33
CA SER A 49 -8.34 -14.91 -0.11
C SER A 49 -7.35 -15.93 -0.70
N ASN A 50 -6.29 -16.27 0.02
CA ASN A 50 -5.22 -17.14 -0.47
C ASN A 50 -4.90 -18.28 0.50
N PRO A 51 -4.49 -19.46 0.02
CA PRO A 51 -3.96 -20.51 0.87
C PRO A 51 -2.78 -20.02 1.72
N LEU A 52 -2.74 -20.36 3.01
CA LEU A 52 -1.68 -19.93 3.93
C LEU A 52 -0.23 -20.18 3.44
N PRO A 53 0.09 -21.29 2.74
CA PRO A 53 1.43 -21.49 2.20
C PRO A 53 1.86 -20.37 1.23
N VAL A 54 0.95 -19.90 0.37
CA VAL A 54 1.21 -18.84 -0.62
C VAL A 54 1.52 -17.51 0.07
N PHE A 55 0.84 -17.22 1.18
CA PHE A 55 1.07 -16.02 1.96
C PHE A 55 2.49 -15.97 2.56
N TRP A 56 2.97 -17.09 3.11
CA TRP A 56 4.34 -17.21 3.64
C TRP A 56 5.40 -17.19 2.55
N GLU A 57 5.15 -17.84 1.42
CA GLU A 57 6.06 -17.80 0.28
C GLU A 57 6.23 -16.38 -0.27
N ALA A 58 5.13 -15.63 -0.41
CA ALA A 58 5.18 -14.23 -0.85
C ALA A 58 6.01 -13.35 0.11
N LEU A 59 5.84 -13.55 1.42
CA LEU A 59 6.61 -12.81 2.43
C LEU A 59 8.10 -13.18 2.40
N ALA A 60 8.43 -14.48 2.30
CA ALA A 60 9.80 -14.96 2.21
C ALA A 60 10.50 -14.50 0.91
N LEU A 61 9.79 -14.52 -0.22
CA LEU A 61 10.28 -14.00 -1.49
C LEU A 61 10.64 -12.52 -1.35
N TRP A 62 9.74 -11.71 -0.79
CA TRP A 62 9.97 -10.28 -0.57
C TRP A 62 11.24 -10.03 0.26
N GLN A 63 11.42 -10.77 1.37
CA GLN A 63 12.65 -10.66 2.18
C GLN A 63 13.90 -11.04 1.37
N SER A 64 13.82 -12.08 0.54
CA SER A 64 14.94 -12.53 -0.29
C SER A 64 15.32 -11.53 -1.39
N LEU A 65 14.34 -10.80 -1.95
CA LEU A 65 14.57 -9.78 -2.96
C LEU A 65 15.29 -8.56 -2.36
N HIS A 66 14.89 -8.13 -1.17
CA HIS A 66 15.58 -7.03 -0.47
C HIS A 66 16.96 -7.44 0.02
N ALA A 67 17.14 -8.69 0.47
CA ALA A 67 18.45 -9.22 0.83
C ALA A 67 19.41 -9.34 -0.36
N LYS A 68 18.89 -9.63 -1.57
CA LYS A 68 19.70 -9.70 -2.80
C LYS A 68 19.94 -8.35 -3.47
N SER A 69 19.03 -7.39 -3.30
CA SER A 69 19.15 -6.03 -3.83
C SER A 69 20.41 -5.30 -3.36
N GLY A 70 20.90 -5.60 -2.15
CA GLY A 70 22.15 -5.03 -1.61
C GLY A 70 23.46 -5.65 -2.11
N LYS A 71 23.42 -6.75 -2.86
CA LYS A 71 24.61 -7.48 -3.36
C LYS A 71 24.82 -7.39 -4.88
N ALA A 72 23.90 -6.73 -5.60
CA ALA A 72 23.92 -6.59 -7.05
C ALA A 72 24.37 -5.20 -7.52
N ARG A 73 25.05 -4.43 -6.67
CA ARG A 73 25.79 -3.21 -7.01
C ARG A 73 27.23 -3.35 -6.57
#